data_AF-S0FMP3-F1
#
_entry.id   AF-S0FMP3-F1
#
_cell.length_a   1.000
_cell.length_b   1.000
_cell.length_c   1.000
_cell.angle_alpha   90.00
_cell.angle_beta   90.00
_cell.angle_gamma   90.00
#
_symmetry.space_group_name_H-M   'P 1'
#
loop_
_entity.id
_entity.type
_entity.pdbx_description
1 polymer ?
#
loop_
_entity_poly.entity_id
_entity_poly.type
_entity_poly.pdbx_seq_one_letter_code
_entity_poly.pdbx_strand_id
1 'polypeptide(L)'
;MERLTYGEFITNKIADIPYGQAFQTDVIAEAMAEEYKAKPIINVTLKRLADRGLIERFQKGVYYRAKQTAFGKARPREELLEAQLLTCRGNEIIGYETGFSLMNKIGLTTLVPTKREIATNAYHKNVDDRFIIVRKPVVTVNAGNFRYLQFLDVISDLPEASVDAANPKAILHSFAAKNKLDPIVVLTYARRFYSKKTLLILVDILVEQNTKKPQFASDLWYNNTVKGVDSMSPELHARRLAAVKLANAVNKIEGVPVSSQAKTLSAKWARGEISGAEMKATLIAKHKQS
;
A
#
# COMPACT_ATOMS: atom_id res chain seq x y z
N MET A 1 1.42 -30.74 32.40
CA MET A 1 0.73 -29.78 31.52
C MET A 1 -0.68 -30.33 31.32
N GLU A 2 -1.69 -29.76 31.97
CA GLU A 2 -3.07 -30.25 31.86
C GLU A 2 -3.54 -30.17 30.41
N ARG A 3 -4.11 -31.26 29.88
CA ARG A 3 -4.73 -31.27 28.56
C ARG A 3 -6.09 -30.59 28.68
N LEU A 4 -6.21 -29.37 28.15
CA LEU A 4 -7.48 -28.67 27.99
C LEU A 4 -8.48 -29.55 27.24
N THR A 5 -9.73 -29.57 27.69
CA THR A 5 -10.82 -30.18 26.93
C THR A 5 -11.08 -29.40 25.62
N TYR A 6 -11.68 -30.03 24.61
CA TYR A 6 -12.04 -29.35 23.35
C TYR A 6 -12.89 -28.10 23.60
N GLY A 7 -13.81 -28.15 24.56
CA GLY A 7 -14.67 -27.01 24.92
C GLY A 7 -13.87 -25.85 25.52
N GLU A 8 -12.94 -26.13 26.43
CA GLU A 8 -12.09 -25.10 27.04
C GLU A 8 -11.12 -24.50 26.02
N PHE A 9 -10.55 -25.32 25.13
CA PHE A 9 -9.70 -24.82 24.04
C PHE A 9 -10.47 -23.84 23.14
N ILE A 10 -11.68 -24.20 22.70
CA ILE A 10 -12.52 -23.33 21.86
C ILE A 10 -12.88 -22.05 22.62
N THR A 11 -13.23 -22.14 23.90
CA THR A 11 -13.60 -20.98 24.72
C THR A 11 -12.43 -20.01 24.89
N ASN A 12 -11.22 -20.53 25.15
CA ASN A 12 -10.01 -19.72 25.27
C ASN A 12 -9.68 -19.03 23.95
N LYS A 13 -9.76 -19.75 22.82
CA LYS A 13 -9.54 -19.15 21.50
C LYS A 13 -10.51 -18.02 21.18
N ILE A 14 -11.77 -18.14 21.59
CA ILE A 14 -12.76 -17.07 21.40
C ILE A 14 -12.48 -15.90 22.34
N ALA A 15 -12.00 -16.15 23.57
CA ALA A 15 -11.65 -15.11 24.51
C ALA A 15 -10.51 -14.20 24.01
N ASP A 16 -9.61 -14.72 23.18
CA ASP A 16 -8.54 -13.96 22.52
C ASP A 16 -9.05 -13.01 21.41
N ILE A 17 -10.25 -13.24 20.88
CA ILE A 17 -10.80 -12.45 19.78
C ILE A 17 -11.33 -11.11 20.34
N PRO A 18 -10.91 -9.96 19.80
CA PRO A 18 -11.44 -8.66 20.21
C PRO A 18 -12.96 -8.53 20.07
N TYR A 19 -13.57 -7.72 20.93
CA TYR A 19 -14.97 -7.35 20.79
C TYR A 19 -15.22 -6.64 19.46
N GLY A 20 -16.34 -6.97 18.82
CA GLY A 20 -16.76 -6.44 17.53
C GLY A 20 -16.12 -7.12 16.32
N GLN A 21 -15.23 -8.11 16.53
CA GLN A 21 -14.56 -8.82 15.46
C GLN A 21 -15.31 -10.12 15.10
N ALA A 22 -15.58 -10.32 13.80
CA ALA A 22 -16.14 -11.56 13.27
C ALA A 22 -15.07 -12.66 13.16
N PHE A 23 -15.48 -13.90 13.31
CA PHE A 23 -14.64 -15.07 13.03
C PHE A 23 -15.47 -16.20 12.43
N GLN A 24 -14.80 -17.03 11.63
CA GLN A 24 -15.43 -18.16 10.95
C GLN A 24 -15.16 -19.45 11.73
N THR A 25 -16.13 -20.35 11.73
CA THR A 25 -15.98 -21.70 12.31
C THR A 25 -14.76 -22.42 11.76
N ASP A 26 -14.49 -22.28 10.45
CA ASP A 26 -13.37 -22.96 9.80
C ASP A 26 -12.01 -22.49 10.31
N VAL A 27 -11.87 -21.21 10.69
CA VAL A 27 -10.63 -20.68 11.29
C VAL A 27 -10.37 -21.30 12.65
N ILE A 28 -11.43 -21.50 13.45
CA ILE A 28 -11.31 -22.19 14.74
C ILE A 28 -10.97 -23.67 14.52
N ALA A 29 -11.56 -24.30 13.50
CA ALA A 29 -11.27 -25.69 13.16
C ALA A 29 -9.82 -25.91 12.69
N GLU A 30 -9.29 -25.00 11.86
CA GLU A 30 -7.89 -25.01 11.40
C GLU A 30 -6.91 -24.92 12.58
N ALA A 31 -7.23 -24.10 13.58
CA ALA A 31 -6.42 -23.96 14.79
C ALA A 31 -6.40 -25.20 15.70
N MET A 32 -7.27 -26.18 15.46
CA MET A 32 -7.38 -27.41 16.26
C MET A 32 -6.59 -28.61 15.71
N ALA A 33 -5.99 -28.51 14.51
CA ALA A 33 -5.15 -29.51 13.82
C ALA A 33 -5.68 -30.98 13.77
N GLU A 34 -5.87 -31.49 12.55
CA GLU A 34 -6.06 -32.91 12.13
C GLU A 34 -7.05 -33.86 12.84
N GLU A 35 -7.76 -33.48 13.90
CA GLU A 35 -8.95 -34.24 14.28
C GLU A 35 -10.14 -33.84 13.43
N TYR A 36 -10.24 -34.48 12.26
CA TYR A 36 -11.33 -34.36 11.28
C TYR A 36 -12.75 -34.61 11.86
N LYS A 37 -12.87 -34.93 13.16
CA LYS A 37 -14.13 -35.04 13.92
C LYS A 37 -14.48 -33.81 14.78
N ALA A 38 -13.70 -32.73 14.73
CA ALA A 38 -13.92 -31.53 15.57
C ALA A 38 -15.03 -30.59 15.09
N LYS A 39 -15.41 -30.58 13.79
CA LYS A 39 -16.42 -29.63 13.27
C LYS A 39 -17.79 -29.71 13.98
N PRO A 40 -18.38 -30.91 14.22
CA PRO A 40 -19.60 -31.02 15.00
C PRO A 40 -19.45 -30.48 16.44
N ILE A 41 -18.33 -30.79 17.10
CA ILE A 41 -18.02 -30.33 18.45
C ILE A 41 -17.92 -28.80 18.47
N ILE A 42 -17.22 -28.21 17.51
CA ILE A 42 -17.10 -26.75 17.37
C ILE A 42 -18.47 -26.13 17.14
N ASN A 43 -19.27 -26.65 16.21
CA ASN A 43 -20.61 -26.11 15.94
C ASN A 43 -21.52 -26.17 17.16
N VAL A 44 -21.49 -27.27 17.92
CA VAL A 44 -22.26 -27.42 19.15
C VAL A 44 -21.76 -26.46 20.23
N THR A 45 -20.45 -26.34 20.42
CA THR A 45 -19.85 -25.41 21.40
C THR A 45 -20.17 -23.96 21.05
N LEU A 46 -19.98 -23.54 19.79
CA LEU A 46 -20.31 -22.19 19.34
C LEU A 46 -21.80 -21.89 19.51
N LYS A 47 -22.68 -22.85 19.22
CA LYS A 47 -24.11 -22.71 19.49
C LYS A 47 -24.38 -22.50 20.98
N ARG A 48 -23.80 -23.33 21.86
CA ARG A 48 -23.95 -23.20 23.31
C ARG A 48 -23.42 -21.85 23.83
N LEU A 49 -22.31 -21.36 23.28
CA LEU A 49 -21.75 -20.05 23.62
C LEU A 49 -22.66 -18.90 23.16
N ALA A 50 -23.30 -19.04 21.99
CA ALA A 50 -24.29 -18.09 21.50
C ALA A 50 -25.57 -18.10 22.35
N ASP A 51 -26.07 -19.29 22.71
CA ASP A 51 -27.25 -19.45 23.58
C ASP A 51 -27.00 -18.85 24.98
N ARG A 52 -25.76 -18.88 25.47
CA ARG A 52 -25.32 -18.20 26.71
C ARG A 52 -25.09 -16.69 26.54
N GLY A 53 -25.18 -16.15 25.32
CA GLY A 53 -24.96 -14.74 25.03
C GLY A 53 -23.51 -14.26 25.07
N LEU A 54 -22.53 -15.18 25.07
CA LEU A 54 -21.09 -14.85 25.07
C LEU A 54 -20.58 -14.42 23.69
N ILE A 55 -21.22 -14.93 22.65
CA ILE A 55 -21.02 -14.57 21.25
C ILE A 55 -22.38 -14.38 20.59
N GLU A 56 -22.39 -13.70 19.44
CA GLU A 56 -23.58 -13.53 18.61
C GLU A 56 -23.31 -14.13 17.23
N ARG A 57 -24.34 -14.72 16.63
CA ARG A 57 -24.25 -15.29 15.28
C ARG A 57 -24.55 -14.20 14.27
N PHE A 58 -23.64 -13.98 13.32
CA PHE A 58 -23.86 -13.05 12.21
C PHE A 58 -24.52 -13.76 11.02
N GLN A 59 -23.96 -14.89 10.59
CA GLN A 59 -24.51 -15.73 9.52
C GLN A 59 -24.13 -17.21 9.76
N LYS A 60 -24.46 -18.10 8.82
CA LYS A 60 -24.08 -19.52 8.95
C LYS A 60 -22.55 -19.66 9.01
N GLY A 61 -22.05 -20.23 10.10
CA GLY A 61 -20.61 -20.46 10.32
C GLY A 61 -19.81 -19.20 10.66
N VAL A 62 -20.46 -18.09 10.99
CA VAL A 62 -19.78 -16.83 11.34
C VAL A 62 -20.38 -16.22 12.62
N TYR A 63 -19.51 -15.91 13.56
CA TYR A 63 -19.85 -15.39 14.88
C TYR A 63 -19.02 -14.15 15.20
N TYR A 64 -19.45 -13.34 16.16
CA TYR A 64 -18.68 -12.20 16.68
C TYR A 64 -18.92 -12.04 18.19
N ARG A 65 -18.01 -11.34 18.87
CA ARG A 65 -18.19 -10.97 20.27
C ARG A 65 -18.88 -9.60 20.37
N ALA A 66 -20.12 -9.56 20.85
CA ALA A 66 -20.81 -8.31 21.12
C ALA A 66 -20.23 -7.62 22.37
N LYS A 67 -19.99 -6.31 22.30
CA LYS A 67 -19.56 -5.53 23.46
C LYS A 67 -20.78 -5.17 24.29
N GLN A 68 -20.76 -5.47 25.59
CA GLN A 68 -21.81 -4.97 26.48
C GLN A 68 -21.58 -3.48 26.77
N THR A 69 -22.63 -2.68 26.59
CA THR A 69 -22.62 -1.24 26.90
C THR A 69 -23.75 -0.90 27.87
N ALA A 70 -23.73 0.30 28.42
CA ALA A 70 -24.80 0.81 29.29
C ALA A 70 -26.18 0.81 28.60
N PHE A 71 -26.21 0.83 27.26
CA PHE A 71 -27.41 0.82 26.43
C PHE A 71 -27.77 -0.58 25.89
N GLY A 72 -27.13 -1.62 26.41
CA GLY A 72 -27.31 -3.00 25.94
C GLY A 72 -26.15 -3.49 25.08
N LYS A 73 -26.39 -4.60 24.36
CA LYS A 73 -25.38 -5.23 23.49
C LYS A 73 -25.12 -4.36 22.26
N ALA A 74 -23.92 -3.81 22.15
CA ALA A 74 -23.51 -3.07 20.96
C ALA A 74 -23.23 -4.06 19.82
N ARG A 75 -24.12 -4.04 18.83
CA ARG A 75 -23.97 -4.79 17.58
C ARG A 75 -23.07 -4.00 16.61
N PRO A 76 -21.98 -4.60 16.10
CA PRO A 76 -21.19 -3.99 15.04
C PRO A 76 -22.05 -3.77 13.78
N ARG A 77 -21.70 -2.74 13.00
CA ARG A 77 -22.34 -2.52 11.69
C ARG A 77 -22.08 -3.71 10.78
N GLU A 78 -23.12 -4.18 10.08
CA GLU A 78 -23.04 -5.36 9.22
C GLU A 78 -21.97 -5.20 8.14
N GLU A 79 -21.96 -4.03 7.48
CA GLU A 79 -20.92 -3.59 6.53
C GLU A 79 -19.49 -3.81 7.07
N LEU A 80 -19.23 -3.49 8.35
CA LEU A 80 -17.89 -3.63 8.93
C LEU A 80 -17.53 -5.09 9.17
N LEU A 81 -18.49 -5.93 9.58
CA LEU A 81 -18.27 -7.37 9.73
C LEU A 81 -18.00 -8.03 8.37
N GLU A 82 -18.76 -7.65 7.35
CA GLU A 82 -18.55 -8.17 5.99
C GLU A 82 -17.20 -7.74 5.42
N ALA A 83 -16.85 -6.45 5.53
CA ALA A 83 -15.54 -5.95 5.09
C ALA A 83 -14.40 -6.66 5.83
N GLN A 84 -14.56 -6.92 7.12
CA GLN A 84 -13.58 -7.67 7.90
C GLN A 84 -13.41 -9.11 7.39
N LEU A 85 -14.51 -9.82 7.09
CA LEU A 85 -14.47 -11.19 6.55
C LEU A 85 -13.87 -11.28 5.15
N LEU A 86 -13.83 -10.17 4.40
CA LEU A 86 -13.20 -10.09 3.08
C LEU A 86 -11.74 -9.65 3.14
N THR A 87 -11.32 -9.01 4.22
CA THR A 87 -9.95 -8.51 4.40
C THR A 87 -9.09 -9.45 5.23
N CYS A 88 -9.69 -10.17 6.18
CA CYS A 88 -8.99 -11.07 7.07
C CYS A 88 -9.70 -12.42 7.22
N ARG A 89 -8.93 -13.50 7.19
CA ARG A 89 -9.36 -14.85 7.59
C ARG A 89 -8.54 -15.28 8.80
N GLY A 90 -9.13 -15.11 9.99
CA GLY A 90 -8.36 -15.24 11.24
C GLY A 90 -7.25 -14.18 11.28
N ASN A 91 -5.99 -14.63 11.35
CA ASN A 91 -4.81 -13.75 11.32
C ASN A 91 -4.25 -13.56 9.91
N GLU A 92 -4.78 -14.26 8.90
CA GLU A 92 -4.34 -14.14 7.52
C GLU A 92 -4.97 -12.92 6.86
N ILE A 93 -4.13 -12.04 6.29
CA ILE A 93 -4.60 -10.94 5.45
C ILE A 93 -4.87 -11.47 4.05
N ILE A 94 -6.14 -11.42 3.62
CA ILE A 94 -6.61 -11.93 2.33
C ILE A 94 -7.18 -10.82 1.44
N GLY A 95 -7.30 -9.60 1.94
CA GLY A 95 -7.83 -8.46 1.20
C GLY A 95 -7.56 -7.12 1.89
N TYR A 96 -7.96 -6.04 1.23
CA TYR A 96 -7.80 -4.68 1.73
C TYR A 96 -8.87 -3.75 1.17
N GLU A 97 -9.18 -2.69 1.90
CA GLU A 97 -10.07 -1.61 1.45
C GLU A 97 -9.37 -0.78 0.37
N THR A 98 -10.08 -0.42 -0.70
CA THR A 98 -9.52 0.23 -1.90
C THR A 98 -10.48 1.27 -2.50
N GLY A 99 -10.16 1.81 -3.67
CA GLY A 99 -11.00 2.72 -4.45
C GLY A 99 -11.44 3.97 -3.71
N PHE A 100 -12.66 4.44 -3.99
CA PHE A 100 -13.20 5.69 -3.43
C PHE A 100 -13.38 5.60 -1.91
N SER A 101 -13.69 4.42 -1.39
CA SER A 101 -13.81 4.18 0.05
C SER A 101 -12.51 4.43 0.81
N LEU A 102 -11.38 3.99 0.24
CA LEU A 102 -10.07 4.29 0.80
C LEU A 102 -9.68 5.76 0.59
N MET A 103 -9.91 6.31 -0.60
CA MET A 103 -9.59 7.71 -0.91
C MET A 103 -10.26 8.69 0.06
N ASN A 104 -11.55 8.50 0.34
CA ASN A 104 -12.27 9.30 1.34
C ASN A 104 -11.65 9.11 2.74
N LYS A 105 -11.36 7.87 3.13
CA LYS A 105 -10.78 7.53 4.44
C LYS A 105 -9.40 8.14 4.69
N ILE A 106 -8.57 8.29 3.64
CA ILE A 106 -7.26 8.92 3.75
C ILE A 106 -7.30 10.44 3.49
N GLY A 107 -8.48 10.99 3.17
CA GLY A 107 -8.70 12.42 3.01
C GLY A 107 -8.39 12.98 1.62
N LEU A 108 -8.34 12.14 0.59
CA LEU A 108 -8.15 12.59 -0.80
C LEU A 108 -9.44 13.18 -1.42
N THR A 109 -10.60 12.75 -0.94
CA THR A 109 -11.90 13.23 -1.41
C THR A 109 -12.85 13.45 -0.24
N THR A 110 -13.69 14.50 -0.29
CA THR A 110 -14.80 14.69 0.66
C THR A 110 -16.04 13.88 0.31
N LEU A 111 -16.11 13.31 -0.90
CA LEU A 111 -17.24 12.48 -1.33
C LEU A 111 -17.31 11.21 -0.48
N VAL A 112 -18.44 11.03 0.21
CA VAL A 112 -18.71 9.84 1.00
C VAL A 112 -19.31 8.77 0.08
N PRO A 113 -18.59 7.67 -0.20
CA PRO A 113 -19.12 6.62 -1.07
C PRO A 113 -20.24 5.87 -0.36
N THR A 114 -21.24 5.46 -1.14
CA THR A 114 -22.40 4.71 -0.64
C THR A 114 -22.05 3.26 -0.29
N LYS A 115 -20.99 2.72 -0.91
CA LYS A 115 -20.50 1.35 -0.72
C LYS A 115 -19.00 1.38 -0.45
N ARG A 116 -18.51 0.42 0.34
CA ARG A 116 -17.07 0.14 0.48
C ARG A 116 -16.56 -0.66 -0.69
N GLU A 117 -15.35 -0.37 -1.12
CA GLU A 117 -14.66 -1.17 -2.12
C GLU A 117 -13.60 -2.02 -1.45
N ILE A 118 -13.66 -3.34 -1.63
CA ILE A 118 -12.71 -4.28 -1.04
C ILE A 118 -12.07 -5.11 -2.15
N ALA A 119 -10.74 -5.02 -2.26
CA ALA A 119 -9.96 -5.95 -3.07
C ALA A 119 -9.63 -7.20 -2.23
N THR A 120 -9.96 -8.40 -2.71
CA THR A 120 -9.78 -9.62 -1.91
C THR A 120 -9.50 -10.87 -2.74
N ASN A 121 -8.73 -11.81 -2.20
CA ASN A 121 -8.55 -13.14 -2.75
C ASN A 121 -9.88 -13.92 -2.85
N ALA A 122 -10.85 -13.59 -2.00
CA ALA A 122 -12.18 -14.19 -1.97
C ALA A 122 -13.16 -13.53 -2.97
N TYR A 123 -12.67 -13.01 -4.11
CA TYR A 123 -13.46 -12.17 -5.02
C TYR A 123 -14.65 -12.87 -5.71
N HIS A 124 -14.73 -14.20 -5.65
CA HIS A 124 -15.89 -14.97 -6.15
C HIS A 124 -16.97 -15.17 -5.10
N LYS A 125 -16.74 -14.76 -3.85
CA LYS A 125 -17.72 -14.91 -2.77
C LYS A 125 -18.92 -14.02 -3.08
N ASN A 126 -20.11 -14.62 -3.04
CA ASN A 126 -21.34 -13.85 -3.11
C ASN A 126 -21.49 -13.04 -1.81
N VAL A 127 -21.43 -11.72 -1.93
CA VAL A 127 -21.56 -10.79 -0.82
C VAL A 127 -22.77 -9.90 -1.05
N ASP A 128 -23.25 -9.29 0.02
CA ASP A 128 -24.34 -8.34 -0.07
C ASP A 128 -23.86 -7.05 -0.76
N ASP A 129 -24.23 -6.89 -2.03
CA ASP A 129 -23.91 -5.70 -2.81
C ASP A 129 -24.63 -4.44 -2.27
N ARG A 130 -25.47 -4.52 -1.22
CA ARG A 130 -25.99 -3.31 -0.55
C ARG A 130 -24.88 -2.44 0.04
N PHE A 131 -23.80 -3.04 0.53
CA PHE A 131 -22.76 -2.32 1.28
C PHE A 131 -21.36 -2.40 0.67
N ILE A 132 -21.05 -3.44 -0.11
CA ILE A 132 -19.68 -3.73 -0.54
C ILE A 132 -19.61 -4.03 -2.04
N ILE A 133 -18.68 -3.35 -2.70
CA ILE A 133 -18.19 -3.69 -4.04
C ILE A 133 -16.91 -4.52 -3.88
N VAL A 134 -16.90 -5.71 -4.47
CA VAL A 134 -15.75 -6.62 -4.44
C VAL A 134 -14.92 -6.45 -5.71
N ARG A 135 -13.62 -6.19 -5.53
CA ARG A 135 -12.63 -6.08 -6.63
C ARG A 135 -11.71 -7.29 -6.61
N LYS A 136 -11.40 -7.82 -7.80
CA LYS A 136 -10.36 -8.82 -7.97
C LYS A 136 -8.99 -8.13 -7.85
N PRO A 137 -8.11 -8.55 -6.93
CA PRO A 137 -6.78 -7.97 -6.81
C PRO A 137 -5.92 -8.39 -8.01
N VAL A 138 -4.98 -7.54 -8.41
CA VAL A 138 -4.06 -7.81 -9.53
C VAL A 138 -3.11 -8.98 -9.25
N VAL A 139 -2.88 -9.28 -7.97
CA VAL A 139 -2.04 -10.38 -7.46
C VAL A 139 -2.66 -10.91 -6.18
N THR A 140 -2.43 -12.18 -5.86
CA THR A 140 -2.81 -12.78 -4.56
C THR A 140 -2.30 -11.92 -3.39
N VAL A 141 -3.22 -11.48 -2.55
CA VAL A 141 -2.99 -10.63 -1.39
C VAL A 141 -2.43 -11.45 -0.23
N ASN A 142 -1.48 -10.87 0.49
CA ASN A 142 -0.95 -11.39 1.76
C ASN A 142 -0.44 -10.23 2.64
N ALA A 143 -0.01 -10.55 3.86
CA ALA A 143 0.49 -9.56 4.83
C ALA A 143 1.71 -8.74 4.33
N GLY A 144 2.52 -9.29 3.42
CA GLY A 144 3.72 -8.65 2.88
C GLY A 144 3.46 -7.69 1.71
N ASN A 145 2.36 -7.87 0.96
CA ASN A 145 2.10 -7.09 -0.25
C ASN A 145 0.88 -6.16 -0.19
N PHE A 146 -0.07 -6.40 0.73
CA PHE A 146 -1.37 -5.72 0.67
C PHE A 146 -1.27 -4.19 0.71
N ARG A 147 -0.34 -3.62 1.48
CA ARG A 147 -0.14 -2.15 1.54
C ARG A 147 0.42 -1.56 0.25
N TYR A 148 1.24 -2.32 -0.47
CA TYR A 148 1.77 -1.91 -1.77
C TYR A 148 0.66 -1.89 -2.82
N LEU A 149 -0.14 -2.96 -2.87
CA LEU A 149 -1.29 -3.06 -3.76
C LEU A 149 -2.33 -1.97 -3.45
N GLN A 150 -2.63 -1.78 -2.16
CA GLN A 150 -3.55 -0.74 -1.68
C GLN A 150 -3.12 0.67 -2.10
N PHE A 151 -1.83 0.98 -2.01
CA PHE A 151 -1.30 2.28 -2.45
C PHE A 151 -1.38 2.46 -3.98
N LEU A 152 -1.06 1.41 -4.73
CA LEU A 152 -1.07 1.45 -6.19
C LEU A 152 -2.47 1.51 -6.77
N ASP A 153 -3.45 0.88 -6.13
CA ASP A 153 -4.86 1.01 -6.51
C ASP A 153 -5.32 2.46 -6.38
N VAL A 154 -4.99 3.14 -5.26
CA VAL A 154 -5.28 4.58 -5.10
C VAL A 154 -4.68 5.38 -6.25
N ILE A 155 -3.41 5.17 -6.58
CA ILE A 155 -2.74 5.88 -7.68
C ILE A 155 -3.40 5.58 -9.03
N SER A 156 -3.82 4.33 -9.24
CA SER A 156 -4.48 3.91 -10.47
C SER A 156 -5.85 4.57 -10.65
N ASP A 157 -6.58 4.77 -9.55
CA ASP A 157 -7.93 5.34 -9.55
C ASP A 157 -7.91 6.89 -9.50
N LEU A 158 -6.77 7.52 -9.18
CA LEU A 158 -6.63 9.00 -9.12
C LEU A 158 -7.20 9.76 -10.34
N PRO A 159 -6.97 9.32 -11.60
CA PRO A 159 -7.43 10.06 -12.76
C PRO A 159 -8.96 10.13 -12.90
N GLU A 160 -9.67 9.19 -12.28
CA GLU A 160 -11.14 9.12 -12.31
C GLU A 160 -11.75 9.74 -11.05
N ALA A 161 -10.92 10.08 -10.06
CA ALA A 161 -11.39 10.57 -8.78
C ALA A 161 -11.59 12.09 -8.75
N SER A 162 -12.70 12.50 -8.15
CA SER A 162 -12.98 13.88 -7.74
C SER A 162 -12.15 14.25 -6.50
N VAL A 163 -10.83 14.35 -6.69
CA VAL A 163 -9.87 14.73 -5.66
C VAL A 163 -10.02 16.22 -5.36
N ASP A 164 -10.47 16.56 -4.15
CA ASP A 164 -10.67 17.93 -3.66
C ASP A 164 -9.74 18.29 -2.49
N ALA A 165 -8.85 17.36 -2.11
CA ALA A 165 -7.85 17.61 -1.08
C ALA A 165 -6.92 18.77 -1.47
N ALA A 166 -6.67 19.67 -0.50
CA ALA A 166 -5.78 20.82 -0.71
C ALA A 166 -4.34 20.43 -1.10
N ASN A 167 -3.85 19.28 -0.61
CA ASN A 167 -2.54 18.75 -0.97
C ASN A 167 -2.57 17.22 -1.11
N PRO A 168 -3.07 16.69 -2.25
CA PRO A 168 -3.25 15.26 -2.45
C PRO A 168 -1.95 14.47 -2.37
N LYS A 169 -0.85 15.05 -2.89
CA LYS A 169 0.47 14.41 -2.87
C LYS A 169 0.99 14.23 -1.44
N ALA A 170 0.88 15.25 -0.59
CA ALA A 170 1.28 15.14 0.82
C ALA A 170 0.53 14.03 1.57
N ILE A 171 -0.75 13.81 1.25
CA ILE A 171 -1.55 12.70 1.79
C ILE A 171 -1.00 11.36 1.32
N LEU A 172 -0.72 11.21 0.02
CA LEU A 172 -0.15 9.98 -0.55
C LEU A 172 1.23 9.67 0.05
N HIS A 173 2.06 10.69 0.30
CA HIS A 173 3.35 10.52 0.96
C HIS A 173 3.22 10.13 2.42
N SER A 174 2.27 10.75 3.14
CA SER A 174 1.97 10.39 4.52
C SER A 174 1.47 8.95 4.61
N PHE A 175 0.65 8.52 3.65
CA PHE A 175 0.22 7.13 3.53
C PHE A 175 1.41 6.18 3.32
N ALA A 176 2.30 6.48 2.37
CA ALA A 176 3.47 5.66 2.09
C ALA A 176 4.42 5.56 3.30
N ALA A 177 4.70 6.70 3.96
CA ALA A 177 5.55 6.77 5.15
C ALA A 177 4.95 6.02 6.34
N LYS A 178 3.65 6.24 6.63
CA LYS A 178 2.92 5.56 7.72
C LYS A 178 2.95 4.03 7.55
N ASN A 179 2.86 3.56 6.32
CA ASN A 179 2.88 2.13 5.98
C ASN A 179 4.28 1.59 5.68
N LYS A 180 5.34 2.40 5.82
CA LYS A 180 6.74 2.03 5.59
C LYS A 180 6.96 1.37 4.21
N LEU A 181 6.34 1.94 3.17
CA LEU A 181 6.45 1.42 1.81
C LEU A 181 7.85 1.69 1.25
N ASP A 182 8.50 0.66 0.73
CA ASP A 182 9.75 0.79 -0.01
C ASP A 182 9.47 1.31 -1.44
N PRO A 183 10.04 2.47 -1.86
CA PRO A 183 9.80 3.04 -3.19
C PRO A 183 10.19 2.11 -4.35
N ILE A 184 11.28 1.34 -4.21
CA ILE A 184 11.72 0.39 -5.24
C ILE A 184 10.72 -0.76 -5.35
N VAL A 185 10.20 -1.25 -4.23
CA VAL A 185 9.16 -2.29 -4.24
C VAL A 185 7.88 -1.75 -4.87
N VAL A 186 7.42 -0.55 -4.50
CA VAL A 186 6.23 0.09 -5.11
C VAL A 186 6.40 0.22 -6.63
N LEU A 187 7.54 0.71 -7.11
CA LEU A 187 7.85 0.82 -8.55
C LEU A 187 7.86 -0.54 -9.25
N THR A 188 8.40 -1.57 -8.58
CA THR A 188 8.47 -2.93 -9.12
C THR A 188 7.07 -3.53 -9.29
N TYR A 189 6.20 -3.37 -8.29
CA TYR A 189 4.79 -3.80 -8.40
C TYR A 189 4.03 -3.01 -9.47
N ALA A 190 4.20 -1.69 -9.52
CA ALA A 190 3.55 -0.84 -10.52
C ALA A 190 3.91 -1.27 -11.95
N ARG A 191 5.21 -1.45 -12.22
CA ARG A 191 5.70 -1.89 -13.53
C ARG A 191 5.18 -3.28 -13.93
N ARG A 192 5.02 -4.20 -12.96
CA ARG A 192 4.68 -5.59 -13.24
C ARG A 192 3.17 -5.83 -13.38
N PHE A 193 2.35 -5.09 -12.64
CA PHE A 193 0.93 -5.40 -12.47
C PHE A 193 -0.03 -4.26 -12.82
N TYR A 194 0.47 -3.03 -12.98
CA TYR A 194 -0.37 -1.86 -13.25
C TYR A 194 -0.05 -1.25 -14.63
N SER A 195 -0.91 -0.33 -15.06
CA SER A 195 -0.78 0.33 -16.36
C SER A 195 0.44 1.28 -16.42
N LYS A 196 0.91 1.57 -17.64
CA LYS A 196 1.96 2.59 -17.86
C LYS A 196 1.53 3.97 -17.32
N LYS A 197 0.24 4.30 -17.41
CA LYS A 197 -0.33 5.55 -16.85
C LYS A 197 -0.15 5.61 -15.34
N THR A 198 -0.47 4.53 -14.63
CA THR A 198 -0.28 4.41 -13.17
C THR A 198 1.19 4.58 -12.78
N LEU A 199 2.11 3.97 -13.54
CA LEU A 199 3.55 4.11 -13.31
C LEU A 199 4.04 5.56 -13.46
N LEU A 200 3.56 6.29 -14.48
CA LEU A 200 3.94 7.70 -14.67
C LEU A 200 3.46 8.58 -13.51
N ILE A 201 2.19 8.43 -13.11
CA ILE A 201 1.62 9.17 -11.97
C ILE A 201 2.41 8.88 -10.69
N LEU A 202 2.76 7.60 -10.46
CA LEU A 202 3.59 7.21 -9.32
C LEU A 202 4.96 7.90 -9.35
N VAL A 203 5.63 7.94 -10.51
CA VAL A 203 6.93 8.61 -10.64
C VAL A 203 6.80 10.10 -10.32
N ASP A 204 5.78 10.78 -10.86
CA ASP A 204 5.53 12.19 -10.58
C ASP A 204 5.32 12.46 -9.08
N ILE A 205 4.58 11.58 -8.40
CA ILE A 205 4.41 11.64 -6.94
C ILE A 205 5.76 11.48 -6.24
N LEU A 206 6.55 10.45 -6.58
CA LEU A 206 7.81 10.16 -5.90
C LEU A 206 8.90 11.22 -6.12
N VAL A 207 8.95 11.86 -7.29
CA VAL A 207 9.99 12.85 -7.63
C VAL A 207 9.86 14.14 -6.81
N GLU A 208 8.65 14.59 -6.50
CA GLU A 208 8.41 15.85 -5.76
C GLU A 208 8.72 15.79 -4.25
N GLN A 209 8.83 14.60 -3.64
CA GLN A 209 9.34 14.47 -2.26
C GLN A 209 10.76 15.05 -2.09
N ASN A 210 11.53 15.03 -3.19
CA ASN A 210 12.90 15.50 -3.22
C ASN A 210 13.02 16.98 -3.64
N THR A 211 11.90 17.68 -3.86
CA THR A 211 11.86 19.11 -4.19
C THR A 211 11.36 19.96 -3.03
N LYS A 212 11.76 19.69 -1.78
CA LYS A 212 11.92 20.81 -0.84
C LYS A 212 12.87 21.78 -1.55
N LYS A 213 12.40 22.98 -1.90
CA LYS A 213 13.24 24.07 -2.42
C LYS A 213 14.58 24.02 -1.67
N PRO A 214 15.74 23.91 -2.34
CA PRO A 214 16.99 24.07 -1.63
C PRO A 214 16.92 25.44 -0.94
N GLN A 215 16.96 25.45 0.39
CA GLN A 215 17.06 26.68 1.20
C GLN A 215 18.38 27.43 0.97
N PHE A 216 19.17 27.00 -0.02
CA PHE A 216 20.44 27.59 -0.45
C PHE A 216 20.28 28.36 -1.76
N ALA A 217 19.35 29.32 -1.85
CA ALA A 217 19.16 30.07 -3.08
C ALA A 217 18.70 31.54 -2.91
N SER A 218 19.01 32.19 -1.79
CA SER A 218 18.97 33.66 -1.70
C SER A 218 20.30 34.28 -1.31
N ASP A 219 21.12 33.60 -0.49
CA ASP A 219 22.25 34.29 0.15
C ASP A 219 23.63 33.98 -0.46
N LEU A 220 23.71 32.98 -1.36
CA LEU A 220 24.99 32.52 -1.94
C LEU A 220 25.17 32.80 -3.44
N TRP A 221 24.12 33.25 -4.13
CA TRP A 221 24.17 33.45 -5.58
C TRP A 221 24.49 34.88 -6.03
N TYR A 222 24.68 35.81 -5.09
CA TYR A 222 25.12 37.19 -5.42
C TYR A 222 26.59 37.47 -5.10
N ASN A 223 27.30 36.60 -4.38
CA ASN A 223 28.67 36.83 -3.93
C ASN A 223 29.55 35.57 -4.08
N ASN A 224 29.85 35.14 -5.31
CA ASN A 224 31.09 34.38 -5.57
C ASN A 224 31.38 34.29 -7.08
N THR A 225 31.70 35.43 -7.66
CA THR A 225 32.87 35.49 -8.53
C THR A 225 34.12 35.26 -7.65
N VAL A 226 35.11 34.55 -8.19
CA VAL A 226 36.50 34.38 -7.68
C VAL A 226 36.80 33.09 -6.89
N LYS A 227 37.52 32.19 -7.59
CA LYS A 227 38.56 31.23 -7.14
C LYS A 227 38.22 30.18 -6.07
N GLY A 228 38.47 28.92 -6.42
CA GLY A 228 38.79 27.87 -5.45
C GLY A 228 38.21 26.51 -5.83
N VAL A 229 39.08 25.53 -6.05
CA VAL A 229 38.71 24.12 -6.23
C VAL A 229 38.20 23.59 -4.90
N ASP A 230 36.88 23.55 -4.71
CA ASP A 230 36.27 22.83 -3.59
C ASP A 230 35.70 21.50 -4.07
N SER A 231 36.27 20.43 -3.51
CA SER A 231 35.90 19.04 -3.75
C SER A 231 34.40 18.83 -3.57
N MET A 232 33.78 18.21 -4.57
CA MET A 232 32.36 17.90 -4.59
C MET A 232 31.95 17.07 -3.36
N SER A 233 30.93 17.52 -2.62
CA SER A 233 30.39 16.80 -1.45
C SER A 233 30.03 15.33 -1.78
N PRO A 234 30.35 14.36 -0.91
CA PRO A 234 30.03 12.95 -1.12
C PRO A 234 28.54 12.68 -1.42
N GLU A 235 27.65 13.46 -0.81
CA GLU A 235 26.20 13.36 -1.04
C GLU A 235 25.81 13.82 -2.44
N LEU A 236 26.44 14.88 -2.95
CA LEU A 236 26.19 15.38 -4.30
C LEU A 236 26.73 14.40 -5.36
N HIS A 237 27.88 13.78 -5.10
CA HIS A 237 28.41 12.71 -5.94
C HIS A 237 27.45 11.51 -6.02
N ALA A 238 26.97 11.05 -4.86
CA ALA A 238 26.03 9.93 -4.78
C ALA A 238 24.71 10.24 -5.51
N ARG A 239 24.18 11.46 -5.38
CA ARG A 239 22.98 11.93 -6.09
C ARG A 239 23.17 11.92 -7.60
N ARG A 240 24.30 12.46 -8.10
CA ARG A 240 24.58 12.48 -9.54
C ARG A 240 24.82 11.07 -10.10
N LEU A 241 25.47 10.19 -9.33
CA LEU A 241 25.66 8.79 -9.72
C LEU A 241 24.32 8.03 -9.80
N ALA A 242 23.40 8.26 -8.86
CA ALA A 242 22.06 7.69 -8.89
C ALA A 242 21.26 8.17 -10.10
N ALA A 243 21.32 9.46 -10.44
CA ALA A 243 20.67 10.01 -11.63
C ALA A 243 21.23 9.40 -12.93
N VAL A 244 22.55 9.22 -13.05
CA VAL A 244 23.17 8.57 -14.23
C VAL A 244 22.75 7.09 -14.33
N LYS A 245 22.69 6.36 -13.21
CA LYS A 245 22.21 4.97 -13.19
C LYS A 245 20.74 4.87 -13.62
N LEU A 246 19.90 5.80 -13.13
CA LEU A 246 18.49 5.88 -13.51
C LEU A 246 18.33 6.14 -15.01
N ALA A 247 19.02 7.14 -15.55
CA ALA A 247 18.98 7.47 -16.98
C ALA A 247 19.47 6.30 -17.86
N ASN A 248 20.55 5.61 -17.46
CA ASN A 248 21.04 4.43 -18.18
C ASN A 248 20.04 3.26 -18.13
N ALA A 249 19.34 3.08 -17.01
CA ALA A 249 18.29 2.06 -16.88
C ALA A 249 17.10 2.37 -17.80
N VAL A 250 16.68 3.64 -17.89
CA VAL A 250 15.64 4.10 -18.82
C VAL A 250 16.05 3.83 -20.26
N ASN A 251 17.25 4.24 -20.67
CA ASN A 251 17.76 4.03 -22.04
C ASN A 251 17.89 2.54 -22.39
N LYS A 252 18.27 1.68 -21.43
CA LYS A 252 18.32 0.22 -21.62
C LYS A 252 16.93 -0.39 -21.83
N ILE A 253 15.89 0.17 -21.20
CA ILE A 253 14.50 -0.29 -21.35
C ILE A 253 13.93 0.17 -22.70
N GLU A 254 14.25 1.36 -23.15
CA GLU A 254 13.76 1.93 -24.41
C GLU A 254 14.53 1.43 -25.64
N GLY A 255 15.61 0.65 -25.43
CA GLY A 255 16.45 0.16 -26.52
C GLY A 255 17.26 1.26 -27.22
N VAL A 256 17.35 2.46 -26.62
CA VAL A 256 18.08 3.60 -27.17
C VAL A 256 19.54 3.52 -26.70
N PRO A 257 20.50 3.25 -27.61
CA PRO A 257 21.90 3.13 -27.22
C PRO A 257 22.46 4.51 -26.83
N VAL A 258 23.04 4.59 -25.62
CA VAL A 258 23.75 5.78 -25.17
C VAL A 258 25.11 5.84 -25.88
N SER A 259 25.39 6.93 -26.58
CA SER A 259 26.68 7.13 -27.27
C SER A 259 27.85 7.09 -26.29
N SER A 260 29.03 6.65 -26.76
CA SER A 260 30.26 6.60 -25.96
C SER A 260 30.59 7.95 -25.32
N GLN A 261 30.38 9.03 -26.07
CA GLN A 261 30.59 10.40 -25.59
C GLN A 261 29.57 10.85 -24.56
N ALA A 262 28.29 10.50 -24.70
CA ALA A 262 27.28 10.79 -23.68
C ALA A 262 27.63 10.09 -22.36
N LYS A 263 28.13 8.85 -22.41
CA LYS A 263 28.65 8.14 -21.22
C LYS A 263 29.83 8.88 -20.59
N THR A 264 30.78 9.37 -21.40
CA THR A 264 31.93 10.15 -20.91
C THR A 264 31.47 11.45 -20.24
N LEU A 265 30.58 12.22 -20.87
CA LEU A 265 30.04 13.46 -20.30
C LEU A 265 29.26 13.19 -19.02
N SER A 266 28.45 12.12 -18.97
CA SER A 266 27.73 11.71 -17.75
C SER A 266 28.68 11.35 -16.61
N ALA A 267 29.81 10.71 -16.90
CA ALA A 267 30.84 10.43 -15.90
C ALA A 267 31.54 11.70 -15.40
N LYS A 268 31.91 12.62 -16.30
CA LYS A 268 32.51 13.92 -15.93
C LYS A 268 31.56 14.78 -15.10
N TRP A 269 30.28 14.81 -15.46
CA TRP A 269 29.24 15.50 -14.69
C TRP A 269 29.02 14.85 -13.33
N ALA A 270 28.99 13.52 -13.27
CA ALA A 270 28.87 12.79 -12.01
C ALA A 270 30.04 13.06 -11.07
N ARG A 271 31.25 13.31 -11.59
CA ARG A 271 32.44 13.72 -10.81
C ARG A 271 32.55 15.23 -10.54
N GLY A 272 31.65 16.03 -11.13
CA GLY A 272 31.65 17.49 -10.95
C GLY A 272 32.68 18.24 -11.77
N GLU A 273 33.31 17.60 -12.75
CA GLU A 273 34.26 18.22 -13.67
C GLU A 273 33.58 19.14 -14.69
N ILE A 274 32.28 18.94 -14.94
CA ILE A 274 31.45 19.78 -15.82
C ILE A 274 30.08 20.03 -15.20
N SER A 275 29.51 21.18 -15.50
CA SER A 275 28.13 21.56 -15.17
C SER A 275 27.11 20.91 -16.09
N GLY A 276 25.84 20.88 -15.67
CA GLY A 276 24.75 20.38 -16.52
C GLY A 276 24.51 21.24 -17.76
N ALA A 277 24.80 22.55 -17.67
CA ALA A 277 24.71 23.47 -18.80
C ALA A 277 25.79 23.18 -19.85
N GLU A 278 27.04 22.94 -19.41
CA GLU A 278 28.15 22.56 -20.30
C GLU A 278 27.92 21.20 -20.95
N MET A 279 27.41 20.21 -20.21
CA MET A 279 27.01 18.93 -20.79
C MET A 279 25.96 19.10 -21.89
N LYS A 280 24.88 19.85 -21.62
CA LYS A 280 23.80 20.10 -22.58
C LYS A 280 24.32 20.84 -23.81
N ALA A 281 25.12 21.89 -23.62
CA ALA A 281 25.73 22.65 -24.70
C ALA A 281 26.63 21.77 -25.59
N THR A 282 27.45 20.90 -24.98
CA THR A 282 28.35 19.98 -25.70
C THR A 282 27.57 18.94 -26.52
N LEU A 283 26.47 18.41 -25.98
CA LEU A 283 25.62 17.46 -26.69
C LEU A 283 24.89 18.11 -27.87
N ILE A 284 24.37 19.34 -27.69
CA ILE A 284 23.68 20.09 -28.75
C ILE A 284 24.65 20.50 -29.86
N ALA A 285 25.84 20.98 -29.50
CA ALA A 285 26.85 21.41 -30.48
C ALA A 285 27.26 20.27 -31.42
N LYS A 286 27.38 19.05 -30.88
CA LYS A 286 27.72 17.88 -31.71
C LYS A 286 26.55 17.43 -32.60
N HIS A 287 25.32 17.48 -32.10
CA HIS A 287 24.15 17.15 -32.93
C HIS A 287 23.97 18.13 -34.10
N LYS A 288 24.49 19.36 -34.00
CA LYS A 288 24.53 20.33 -35.11
C LYS A 288 25.70 20.12 -36.09
N GLN A 289 26.69 19.29 -35.76
CA GLN A 289 27.86 18.99 -36.58
C GLN A 289 27.81 17.60 -37.24
N SER A 290 26.76 16.83 -36.96
CA SER A 290 26.44 15.53 -37.57
C SER A 290 25.27 15.67 -38.53
#